data_AF-A0A2X2CD76-F1
#
_entry.id   AF-A0A2X2CD76-F1
#
_cell.length_a   1.000
_cell.length_b   1.000
_cell.length_c   1.000
_cell.angle_alpha   90.00
_cell.angle_beta   90.00
_cell.angle_gamma   90.00
#
_symmetry.space_group_name_H-M   'P 1'
#
loop_
_entity.id
_entity.type
_entity.pdbx_description
1 polymer ?
#
loop_
_entity_poly.entity_id
_entity_poly.type
_entity_poly.pdbx_seq_one_letter_code
_entity_poly.pdbx_strand_id
1 'polypeptide(L)'
;MYMTAIAAPRNPRIKATDREIAIAVLKAMAESDKPLGRFSPRAFYDDDSETVERITELLGDKVPAGISWSYLHRRLMRVCNHLTDYGVIAGSIHSNPDRQYIGEEVRQKEFYWGNAGYAYRICPEKYPHYTPMPGSTREREIDWLLRRAYPDKNL
;
A
#
# COMPACT_ATOMS: atom_id res chain seq x y z
N MET A 1 14.81 -1.99 49.16
CA MET A 1 14.21 -1.18 48.07
C MET A 1 14.09 -2.08 46.86
N TYR A 2 12.87 -2.47 46.46
CA TYR A 2 12.65 -3.20 45.22
C TYR A 2 12.60 -2.19 44.08
N MET A 3 13.56 -2.25 43.16
CA MET A 3 13.45 -1.57 41.86
C MET A 3 12.33 -2.26 41.09
N THR A 4 11.19 -1.59 40.97
CA THR A 4 10.15 -1.96 40.01
C THR A 4 10.76 -1.84 38.62
N ALA A 5 10.98 -2.98 37.95
CA ALA A 5 11.37 -3.00 36.55
C ALA A 5 10.28 -2.25 35.76
N ILE A 6 10.62 -1.08 35.24
CA ILE A 6 9.78 -0.35 34.28
C ILE A 6 9.71 -1.25 33.06
N ALA A 7 8.56 -1.90 32.84
CA ALA A 7 8.33 -2.69 31.65
C ALA A 7 8.56 -1.78 30.43
N ALA A 8 9.61 -2.07 29.66
CA ALA A 8 9.86 -1.35 28.43
C ALA A 8 8.57 -1.38 27.58
N PRO A 9 8.12 -0.23 27.04
CA PRO A 9 6.91 -0.21 26.23
C PRO A 9 7.06 -1.23 25.11
N ARG A 10 6.10 -2.17 25.02
CA ARG A 10 6.04 -3.13 23.92
C ARG A 10 6.17 -2.35 22.62
N ASN A 11 7.13 -2.73 21.77
CA ASN A 11 7.38 -2.10 20.48
C ASN A 11 6.06 -1.75 19.78
N PRO A 12 5.85 -0.50 19.33
CA PRO A 12 4.62 -0.11 18.65
C PRO A 12 4.37 -1.06 17.47
N ARG A 13 3.17 -1.63 17.42
CA ARG A 13 2.75 -2.56 16.36
C ARG A 13 1.66 -1.93 15.50
N ILE A 14 1.75 -2.14 14.20
CA ILE A 14 0.67 -1.81 13.26
C ILE A 14 -0.54 -2.68 13.63
N LYS A 15 -1.64 -2.02 14.03
CA LYS A 15 -2.89 -2.67 14.44
C LYS A 15 -3.77 -3.07 13.25
N ALA A 16 -3.55 -2.46 12.09
CA ALA A 16 -4.27 -2.78 10.87
C ALA A 16 -4.05 -4.25 10.47
N THR A 17 -5.10 -4.89 9.98
CA THR A 17 -5.05 -6.20 9.31
C THR A 17 -4.42 -6.07 7.93
N ASP A 18 -3.94 -7.18 7.37
CA ASP A 18 -3.34 -7.16 6.03
C ASP A 18 -4.37 -6.79 4.95
N ARG A 19 -5.65 -7.12 5.14
CA ARG A 19 -6.77 -6.69 4.27
C ARG A 19 -6.97 -5.17 4.31
N GLU A 20 -6.95 -4.56 5.49
CA GLU A 20 -7.06 -3.10 5.61
C GLU A 20 -5.89 -2.37 4.98
N ILE A 21 -4.67 -2.93 5.12
CA ILE A 21 -3.49 -2.42 4.42
C ILE A 21 -3.66 -2.57 2.91
N ALA A 22 -4.17 -3.70 2.42
CA ALA A 22 -4.44 -3.89 1.00
C ALA A 22 -5.46 -2.87 0.45
N ILE A 23 -6.53 -2.61 1.20
CA ILE A 23 -7.53 -1.58 0.84
C ILE A 23 -6.87 -0.20 0.75
N ALA A 24 -6.04 0.16 1.74
CA ALA A 24 -5.34 1.44 1.75
C ALA A 24 -4.36 1.57 0.57
N VAL A 25 -3.61 0.50 0.25
CA VAL A 25 -2.74 0.43 -0.93
C VAL A 25 -3.51 0.67 -2.22
N LEU A 26 -4.61 -0.07 -2.46
CA LEU A 26 -5.39 0.07 -3.68
C LEU A 26 -6.02 1.47 -3.82
N LYS A 27 -6.47 2.08 -2.72
CA LYS A 27 -6.98 3.46 -2.74
C LYS A 27 -5.87 4.46 -3.07
N ALA A 28 -4.74 4.40 -2.38
CA ALA A 28 -3.61 5.30 -2.62
C ALA A 28 -3.06 5.16 -4.05
N MET A 29 -2.95 3.93 -4.57
CA MET A 29 -2.53 3.70 -5.96
C MET A 29 -3.52 4.25 -6.98
N ALA A 30 -4.83 4.25 -6.69
CA ALA A 30 -5.85 4.82 -7.58
C ALA A 30 -5.87 6.36 -7.51
N GLU A 31 -5.52 6.92 -6.36
CA GLU A 31 -5.41 8.37 -6.12
C GLU A 31 -4.08 8.95 -6.62
N SER A 32 -3.03 8.13 -6.80
CA SER A 32 -1.69 8.55 -7.24
C SER A 32 -1.68 9.17 -8.65
N ASP A 33 -0.93 10.25 -8.83
CA ASP A 33 -0.70 10.89 -10.14
C ASP A 33 0.34 10.16 -11.00
N LYS A 34 1.01 9.16 -10.43
CA LYS A 34 2.03 8.41 -11.15
C LYS A 34 1.41 7.54 -12.25
N PRO A 35 2.14 7.32 -13.37
CA PRO A 35 1.73 6.36 -14.39
C PRO A 35 1.41 5.00 -13.77
N LEU A 36 0.21 4.48 -14.07
CA LEU A 36 -0.29 3.21 -13.54
C LEU A 36 -0.28 3.12 -12.00
N GLY A 37 -0.33 4.25 -11.29
CA GLY A 37 -0.28 4.29 -9.83
C GLY A 37 0.97 3.59 -9.26
N ARG A 38 2.07 3.61 -10.02
CA ARG A 38 3.31 2.91 -9.65
C ARG A 38 3.87 3.45 -8.34
N PHE A 39 4.38 2.59 -7.47
CA PHE A 39 5.15 3.02 -6.30
C PHE A 39 6.04 1.91 -5.76
N SER A 40 7.09 2.29 -5.04
CA SER A 40 7.90 1.41 -4.22
C SER A 40 7.57 1.57 -2.72
N PRO A 41 7.20 0.49 -2.01
CA PRO A 41 6.99 0.53 -0.56
C PRO A 41 8.25 0.85 0.25
N ARG A 42 9.41 1.01 -0.40
CA ARG A 42 10.66 1.45 0.24
C ARG A 42 10.82 2.97 0.24
N ALA A 43 10.06 3.69 -0.59
CA ALA A 43 9.99 5.15 -0.59
C ALA A 43 11.36 5.83 -0.49
N PHE A 44 12.31 5.40 -1.34
CA PHE A 44 13.64 6.02 -1.43
C PHE A 44 13.59 7.36 -2.17
N TYR A 45 12.56 7.58 -2.98
CA TYR A 45 12.33 8.80 -3.74
C TYR A 45 11.09 9.52 -3.23
N ASP A 46 11.10 10.85 -3.34
CA ASP A 46 10.03 11.73 -2.84
C ASP A 46 8.65 11.33 -3.38
N ASP A 47 8.60 10.97 -4.66
CA ASP A 47 7.36 10.58 -5.32
C ASP A 47 6.82 9.22 -4.81
N ASP A 48 7.68 8.29 -4.38
CA ASP A 48 7.27 7.03 -3.74
C ASP A 48 6.83 7.27 -2.30
N SER A 49 7.46 8.22 -1.60
CA SER A 49 7.03 8.60 -0.25
C SER A 49 5.61 9.16 -0.22
N GLU A 50 5.20 9.98 -1.21
CA GLU A 50 3.82 10.50 -1.27
C GLU A 50 2.76 9.38 -1.25
N THR A 51 2.99 8.30 -2.00
CA THR A 51 2.04 7.17 -2.03
C THR A 51 2.05 6.41 -0.70
N VAL A 52 3.21 6.24 -0.07
CA VAL A 52 3.33 5.55 1.23
C VAL A 52 2.77 6.39 2.39
N GLU A 53 2.96 7.70 2.35
CA GLU A 53 2.34 8.66 3.27
C GLU A 53 0.83 8.60 3.14
N ARG A 54 0.31 8.61 1.91
CA ARG A 54 -1.12 8.47 1.67
C ARG A 54 -1.69 7.16 2.21
N ILE A 55 -0.98 6.04 2.04
CA ILE A 55 -1.36 4.76 2.66
C ILE A 55 -1.41 4.88 4.19
N THR A 56 -0.42 5.57 4.79
CA THR A 56 -0.34 5.75 6.24
C THR A 56 -1.49 6.61 6.76
N GLU A 57 -1.84 7.69 6.06
CA GLU A 57 -3.02 8.52 6.36
C GLU A 57 -4.32 7.71 6.34
N LEU A 58 -4.52 6.90 5.29
CA LEU A 58 -5.70 6.04 5.15
C LEU A 58 -5.83 5.01 6.26
N LEU A 59 -4.71 4.60 6.88
CA LEU A 59 -4.70 3.69 8.01
C LEU A 59 -4.88 4.41 9.36
N GLY A 60 -4.58 5.71 9.44
CA GLY A 60 -4.76 6.55 10.62
C GLY A 60 -4.16 5.95 11.89
N ASP A 61 -4.92 5.95 12.99
CA ASP A 61 -4.51 5.46 14.32
C ASP A 61 -4.11 3.97 14.37
N LYS A 62 -4.33 3.22 13.28
CA LYS A 62 -3.88 1.82 13.17
C LYS A 62 -2.37 1.72 12.91
N VAL A 63 -1.73 2.81 12.49
CA VAL A 63 -0.27 2.94 12.41
C VAL A 63 0.17 3.84 13.57
N PRO A 64 0.80 3.29 14.63
CA PRO A 64 1.22 4.11 15.77
C PRO A 64 2.25 5.16 15.35
N ALA A 65 2.14 6.36 15.94
CA ALA A 65 3.19 7.36 15.85
C ALA A 65 4.54 6.81 16.33
N GLY A 66 5.62 7.11 15.60
CA GLY A 66 6.97 6.64 15.92
C GLY A 66 7.25 5.18 15.54
N ILE A 67 6.40 4.53 14.75
CA ILE A 67 6.75 3.22 14.19
C ILE A 67 7.96 3.34 13.26
N SER A 68 8.88 2.38 13.36
CA SER A 68 10.02 2.36 12.44
C SER A 68 9.53 2.17 11.01
N TRP A 69 10.01 3.03 10.11
CA TRP A 69 9.80 2.96 8.67
C TRP A 69 10.07 1.56 8.11
N SER A 70 11.15 0.92 8.59
CA SER A 70 11.52 -0.45 8.21
C SER A 70 10.45 -1.51 8.55
N TYR A 71 9.61 -1.28 9.56
CA TYR A 71 8.55 -2.18 9.94
C TYR A 71 7.32 -2.01 9.05
N LEU A 72 6.93 -0.76 8.77
CA LEU A 72 5.86 -0.44 7.83
C LEU A 72 6.18 -1.00 6.44
N HIS A 73 7.40 -0.75 5.94
CA HIS A 73 7.86 -1.21 4.63
C HIS A 73 7.80 -2.72 4.47
N ARG A 74 8.30 -3.48 5.47
CA ARG A 74 8.24 -4.94 5.42
C ARG A 74 6.81 -5.46 5.34
N ARG A 75 5.88 -4.78 5.99
CA ARG A 75 4.47 -5.16 5.95
C ARG A 75 3.81 -4.79 4.64
N LEU A 76 4.06 -3.58 4.11
CA LEU A 76 3.60 -3.17 2.79
C LEU A 76 4.14 -4.09 1.69
N MET A 77 5.43 -4.40 1.70
CA MET A 77 6.05 -5.35 0.77
C MET A 77 5.35 -6.72 0.80
N ARG A 78 5.06 -7.25 1.98
CA ARG A 78 4.35 -8.53 2.13
C ARG A 78 2.96 -8.47 1.50
N VAL A 79 2.19 -7.41 1.80
CA VAL A 79 0.83 -7.24 1.28
C VAL A 79 0.85 -7.06 -0.24
N CYS A 80 1.74 -6.21 -0.77
CA CYS A 80 1.82 -5.96 -2.20
C CYS A 80 2.29 -7.21 -2.98
N ASN A 81 3.21 -8.00 -2.43
CA ASN A 81 3.59 -9.29 -3.00
C ASN A 81 2.39 -10.25 -3.07
N HIS A 82 1.64 -10.38 -1.97
CA HIS A 82 0.45 -11.23 -1.95
C HIS A 82 -0.62 -10.76 -2.95
N LEU A 83 -0.84 -9.45 -3.10
CA LEU A 83 -1.72 -8.91 -4.14
C LEU A 83 -1.21 -9.23 -5.56
N THR A 84 0.10 -9.26 -5.76
CA THR A 84 0.73 -9.65 -7.03
C THR A 84 0.51 -11.13 -7.33
N ASP A 85 0.67 -12.01 -6.33
CA ASP A 85 0.49 -13.47 -6.47
C ASP A 85 -0.94 -13.84 -6.91
N TYR A 86 -1.92 -13.00 -6.54
CA TYR A 86 -3.32 -13.16 -6.92
C TYR A 86 -3.72 -12.36 -8.17
N GLY A 87 -2.78 -11.65 -8.81
CA GLY A 87 -3.01 -10.86 -10.02
C GLY A 87 -3.89 -9.63 -9.82
N VAL A 88 -3.96 -9.10 -8.59
CA VAL A 88 -4.71 -7.86 -8.29
C VAL A 88 -3.94 -6.64 -8.79
N ILE A 89 -2.63 -6.64 -8.52
CA ILE A 89 -1.67 -5.65 -9.03
C ILE A 89 -0.52 -6.38 -9.72
N ALA A 90 0.30 -5.64 -10.45
CA ALA A 90 1.54 -6.14 -11.03
C ALA A 90 2.74 -5.63 -10.22
N GLY A 91 3.91 -6.22 -10.46
CA GLY A 91 5.15 -5.73 -9.89
C GLY A 91 6.37 -6.17 -10.71
N SER A 92 7.38 -5.31 -10.72
CA SER A 92 8.63 -5.52 -11.45
C SER A 92 9.81 -5.15 -10.58
N ILE A 93 10.93 -5.83 -10.80
CA ILE A 93 12.20 -5.51 -10.15
C ILE A 93 13.04 -4.74 -11.14
N HIS A 94 13.44 -3.54 -10.75
CA HIS A 94 14.36 -2.71 -11.52
C HIS A 94 15.69 -2.63 -10.79
N SER A 95 16.78 -2.66 -11.55
CA SER A 95 18.09 -2.36 -10.99
C SER A 95 18.35 -0.88 -11.20
N ASN A 96 18.65 -0.15 -10.12
CA ASN A 96 19.15 1.22 -10.24
C ASN A 96 20.68 1.18 -10.07
N PRO A 97 21.46 1.20 -11.17
CA PRO A 97 22.92 1.24 -11.07
C PRO A 97 23.41 2.58 -10.52
N ASP A 98 22.65 3.66 -10.73
CA ASP A 98 23.02 5.04 -10.39
C ASP A 98 22.48 5.43 -9.02
N ARG A 99 22.84 4.63 -8.00
CA ARG A 99 22.43 4.85 -6.62
C ARG A 99 22.67 6.31 -6.21
N GLN A 100 21.61 7.00 -5.83
CA GLN A 100 21.67 8.42 -5.47
C GLN A 100 21.86 8.60 -3.96
N TYR A 101 21.51 7.59 -3.17
CA TYR A 101 21.54 7.65 -1.70
C TYR A 101 22.38 6.52 -1.07
N ILE A 102 23.04 6.84 0.05
CA ILE A 102 23.79 5.86 0.85
C ILE A 102 22.81 4.84 1.44
N GLY A 103 23.06 3.55 1.18
CA GLY A 103 22.21 2.46 1.66
C GLY A 103 21.08 2.06 0.71
N GLU A 104 21.00 2.67 -0.48
CA GLU A 104 20.05 2.29 -1.52
C GLU A 104 20.32 0.86 -2.03
N GLU A 105 19.27 0.01 -2.06
CA GLU A 105 19.39 -1.34 -2.60
C GLU A 105 19.64 -1.29 -4.12
N VAL A 106 20.52 -2.15 -4.65
CA VAL A 106 20.78 -2.19 -6.12
C VAL A 106 19.50 -2.49 -6.89
N ARG A 107 18.61 -3.28 -6.29
CA ARG A 107 17.37 -3.75 -6.89
C ARG A 107 16.21 -3.23 -6.07
N GLN A 108 15.33 -2.49 -6.72
CA GLN A 108 14.09 -2.02 -6.14
C GLN A 108 12.92 -2.76 -6.78
N LYS A 109 11.90 -3.07 -5.99
CA LYS A 109 10.66 -3.65 -6.49
C LYS A 109 9.57 -2.59 -6.48
N GLU A 110 9.02 -2.33 -7.65
CA GLU A 110 7.87 -1.44 -7.84
C GLU A 110 6.61 -2.27 -8.02
N PHE A 111 5.49 -1.70 -7.60
CA PHE A 111 4.15 -2.24 -7.81
C PHE A 111 3.30 -1.23 -8.56
N TYR A 112 2.44 -1.71 -9.44
CA TYR A 112 1.63 -0.86 -10.31
C TYR A 112 0.34 -1.57 -10.73
N TRP A 113 -0.61 -0.81 -11.26
CA TRP A 113 -1.82 -1.38 -11.86
C TRP A 113 -1.47 -2.17 -13.12
N GLY A 114 -1.64 -3.50 -13.07
CA GLY A 114 -1.55 -4.34 -14.28
C GLY A 114 -2.67 -4.06 -15.29
N ASN A 115 -3.79 -3.51 -14.82
CA ASN A 115 -4.88 -2.98 -15.63
C ASN A 115 -5.29 -1.61 -15.08
N ALA A 116 -5.02 -0.55 -15.84
CA ALA A 116 -5.36 0.82 -15.45
C ALA A 116 -6.87 1.04 -15.22
N GLY A 117 -7.72 0.19 -15.83
CA GLY A 117 -9.16 0.23 -15.61
C GLY A 117 -9.58 -0.01 -14.17
N TYR A 118 -8.75 -0.64 -13.32
CA TYR A 118 -9.02 -0.76 -11.89
C TYR A 118 -8.94 0.59 -11.18
N ALA A 119 -7.96 1.42 -11.52
CA ALA A 119 -7.84 2.78 -10.96
C ALA A 119 -9.08 3.62 -11.30
N TYR A 120 -9.59 3.51 -12.53
CA TYR A 120 -10.77 4.27 -12.99
C TYR A 120 -12.02 3.90 -12.19
N ARG A 121 -12.17 2.61 -11.86
CA ARG A 121 -13.31 2.12 -11.08
C ARG A 121 -13.25 2.49 -9.61
N ILE A 122 -12.05 2.55 -9.05
CA ILE A 122 -11.81 2.92 -7.65
C ILE A 122 -11.93 4.44 -7.47
N CYS A 123 -11.38 5.24 -8.38
CA CYS A 123 -11.29 6.70 -8.27
C CYS A 123 -11.83 7.39 -9.55
N PRO A 124 -13.13 7.22 -9.88
CA PRO A 124 -13.70 7.74 -11.13
C PRO A 124 -13.63 9.26 -11.27
N GLU A 125 -13.65 10.00 -10.16
CA GLU A 125 -13.56 11.46 -10.13
C GLU A 125 -12.27 12.01 -10.77
N LYS A 126 -11.21 11.20 -10.80
CA LYS A 126 -9.93 11.55 -11.41
C LYS A 126 -9.90 11.32 -12.92
N TYR A 127 -10.92 10.63 -13.46
CA TYR A 127 -10.98 10.22 -14.86
C TYR A 127 -12.29 10.69 -15.50
N PRO A 128 -12.36 11.95 -15.97
CA PRO A 128 -13.60 12.55 -16.50
C PRO A 128 -14.23 11.78 -17.68
N HIS A 129 -13.43 11.01 -18.41
CA HIS A 129 -13.88 10.20 -19.55
C HIS A 129 -14.48 8.84 -19.15
N TYR A 130 -14.36 8.46 -17.88
CA TYR A 130 -14.88 7.20 -17.37
C TYR A 130 -16.25 7.42 -16.73
N THR A 131 -17.25 6.67 -17.19
CA THR A 131 -18.59 6.65 -16.57
C THR A 131 -18.75 5.34 -15.79
N PRO A 132 -18.90 5.40 -14.45
CA PRO A 132 -19.14 4.21 -13.64
C PRO A 132 -20.43 3.49 -14.03
N MET A 133 -20.42 2.16 -13.97
CA MET A 133 -21.65 1.38 -14.13
C MET A 133 -22.64 1.70 -13.00
N PRO A 134 -23.96 1.71 -13.26
CA PRO A 134 -24.96 1.90 -12.21
C PRO A 134 -24.79 0.88 -11.06
N GLY A 135 -24.71 1.38 -9.83
CA GLY A 135 -24.52 0.54 -8.63
C GLY A 135 -23.08 0.07 -8.38
N SER A 136 -22.12 0.44 -9.22
CA SER A 136 -20.69 0.30 -8.94
C SER A 136 -20.26 1.35 -7.92
N THR A 137 -19.72 0.93 -6.78
CA THR A 137 -19.09 1.82 -5.79
C THR A 137 -17.63 1.47 -5.62
N ARG A 138 -16.83 2.43 -5.15
CA ARG A 138 -15.41 2.23 -4.82
C ARG A 138 -15.20 1.00 -3.94
N GLU A 139 -16.04 0.87 -2.91
CA GLU A 139 -15.97 -0.22 -1.93
C GLU A 139 -16.24 -1.57 -2.60
N ARG A 140 -17.27 -1.67 -3.44
CA ARG A 140 -17.61 -2.92 -4.14
C ARG A 140 -16.51 -3.35 -5.09
N GLU A 141 -15.88 -2.42 -5.80
CA GLU A 141 -14.79 -2.69 -6.73
C GLU A 141 -13.54 -3.18 -6.00
N ILE A 142 -13.19 -2.53 -4.88
CA ILE A 142 -12.09 -2.99 -4.02
C ILE A 142 -12.38 -4.37 -3.44
N ASP A 143 -13.58 -4.60 -2.92
CA ASP A 143 -13.96 -5.89 -2.36
C ASP A 143 -13.92 -7.00 -3.42
N TRP A 144 -14.41 -6.70 -4.62
CA TRP A 144 -14.32 -7.62 -5.74
C TRP A 144 -12.87 -7.94 -6.07
N LEU A 145 -11.98 -6.94 -6.17
CA LEU A 145 -10.55 -7.16 -6.43
C LEU A 145 -9.89 -8.03 -5.35
N LEU A 146 -10.25 -7.80 -4.08
CA LEU A 146 -9.64 -8.47 -2.94
C LEU A 146 -10.27 -9.83 -2.61
N ARG A 147 -11.40 -10.21 -3.21
CA ARG A 147 -12.20 -11.40 -2.85
C ARG A 147 -11.42 -12.71 -2.77
N ARG A 148 -10.34 -12.86 -3.53
CA ARG A 148 -9.47 -14.04 -3.50
C ARG A 148 -8.23 -13.86 -2.62
N ALA A 149 -7.58 -12.70 -2.71
CA ALA A 149 -6.33 -12.42 -2.00
C ALA A 149 -6.56 -12.24 -0.49
N TYR A 150 -7.59 -11.48 -0.13
CA TYR A 150 -7.98 -11.17 1.23
C TYR A 150 -9.50 -11.24 1.35
N PRO A 151 -10.09 -12.45 1.41
CA PRO A 151 -11.53 -12.62 1.51
C PRO A 151 -12.05 -11.94 2.78
N ASP A 152 -13.20 -11.27 2.66
CA ASP A 152 -13.91 -10.80 3.84
C ASP A 152 -14.54 -11.99 4.55
N LYS A 153 -14.37 -12.08 5.87
CA LYS A 153 -14.94 -13.19 6.66
C LYS A 153 -16.39 -12.92 7.07
N ASN A 154 -16.89 -11.71 6.82
CA ASN A 154 -18.23 -11.28 7.19
C ASN A 154 -19.19 -11.17 6.00
N LEU A 155 -18.74 -11.53 4.79
CA LEU A 155 -19.54 -11.60 3.56
C LEU A 155 -19.92 -13.04 3.21
#